data_AF-A0A3C0M8C0-F1
#
_entry.id   AF-A0A3C0M8C0-F1
#
_cell.length_a   1.000
_cell.length_b   1.000
_cell.length_c   1.000
_cell.angle_alpha   90.00
_cell.angle_beta   90.00
_cell.angle_gamma   90.00
#
_symmetry.space_group_name_H-M   'P 1'
#
loop_
_entity.id
_entity.type
_entity.pdbx_description
1 polymer ?
#
loop_
_entity_poly.entity_id
_entity_poly.type
_entity_poly.pdbx_seq_one_letter_code
_entity_poly.pdbx_strand_id
1 'polypeptide(L)'
;MNPVSNLAGPASGLSAWLQPFVQAGLMPYVAASERNAAALAIERLGHVPCVIKVMERAEDRAFHLAYLAANAIGFGNPALKMPNWVYIDCVLMQTAVIGFCIPRDSAPAALIEAFAADPSVPLEALDALPVSGQIAGLALDGDTLIGFSLFSLRKFMPALQNLALGPATKAMALSLYRAEERQRFQGIAQYDNPALKVHARFGRQIEIDQPVMPLHPLGH
;
A
#
# COMPACT_ATOMS: atom_id res chain seq x y z
N MET A 1 24.56 -20.41 30.10
CA MET A 1 23.66 -19.27 30.37
C MET A 1 24.41 -18.00 30.01
N ASN A 2 24.08 -17.39 28.88
CA ASN A 2 24.54 -16.06 28.52
C ASN A 2 23.30 -15.16 28.50
N PRO A 3 23.30 -14.01 29.18
CA PRO A 3 22.14 -13.13 29.21
C PRO A 3 22.02 -12.44 27.86
N VAL A 4 20.88 -12.65 27.18
CA VAL A 4 20.49 -11.87 26.01
C VAL A 4 20.22 -10.44 26.49
N SER A 5 21.20 -9.58 26.26
CA SER A 5 21.13 -8.15 26.53
C SER A 5 20.09 -7.48 25.63
N ASN A 6 19.11 -6.83 26.27
CA ASN A 6 18.38 -5.63 25.84
C ASN A 6 18.25 -5.42 24.32
N LEU A 7 17.16 -5.92 23.75
CA LEU A 7 16.47 -5.24 22.65
C LEU A 7 15.33 -4.40 23.24
N ALA A 8 15.70 -3.41 24.05
CA ALA A 8 14.82 -2.27 24.25
C ALA A 8 14.84 -1.48 22.93
N GLY A 9 13.81 -1.68 22.10
CA GLY A 9 13.62 -0.88 20.89
C GLY A 9 13.52 0.60 21.27
N PRO A 10 14.12 1.53 20.50
CA PRO A 10 14.00 2.93 20.82
C PRO A 10 12.54 3.35 20.68
N ALA A 11 12.05 4.05 21.69
CA ALA A 11 10.77 4.78 21.69
C ALA A 11 10.79 5.99 20.72
N SER A 12 11.28 5.80 19.49
CA SER A 12 11.12 6.70 18.36
C SER A 12 10.14 6.04 17.40
N GLY A 13 8.85 6.24 17.65
CA GLY A 13 7.75 5.55 16.97
C GLY A 13 7.76 5.71 15.44
N LEU A 14 6.86 4.98 14.79
CA LEU A 14 6.59 5.00 13.33
C LEU A 14 6.53 6.44 12.76
N SER A 15 6.07 7.40 13.56
CA SER A 15 6.06 8.84 13.23
C SER A 15 7.42 9.45 12.90
N ALA A 16 8.52 9.03 13.54
CA ALA A 16 9.85 9.61 13.36
C ALA A 16 10.47 9.27 11.99
N TRP A 17 10.33 8.02 11.54
CA TRP A 17 10.87 7.61 10.23
C TRP A 17 9.98 8.01 9.06
N LEU A 18 8.69 8.29 9.31
CA LEU A 18 7.78 8.85 8.31
C LEU A 18 8.07 10.32 7.99
N GLN A 19 8.77 11.06 8.87
CA GLN A 19 9.02 12.49 8.71
C GLN A 19 9.62 12.89 7.36
N PRO A 20 10.62 12.20 6.78
CA PRO A 20 11.14 12.56 5.46
C PRO A 20 10.09 12.51 4.35
N PHE A 21 9.11 11.60 4.46
CA PHE A 21 8.02 11.49 3.49
C PHE A 21 6.99 12.61 3.68
N VAL A 22 6.67 12.94 4.94
CA VAL A 22 5.76 14.04 5.27
C VAL A 22 6.36 15.39 4.87
N GLN A 23 7.64 15.62 5.14
CA GLN A 23 8.38 16.82 4.71
C GLN A 23 8.46 16.93 3.18
N ALA A 24 8.44 15.79 2.49
CA ALA A 24 8.34 15.70 1.04
C ALA A 24 6.90 15.95 0.50
N GLY A 25 5.93 16.25 1.36
CA GLY A 25 4.54 16.51 0.98
C GLY A 25 3.69 15.25 0.78
N LEU A 26 4.17 14.07 1.19
CA LEU A 26 3.38 12.85 1.17
C LEU A 26 2.56 12.70 2.45
N MET A 27 1.31 12.26 2.29
CA MET A 27 0.40 11.97 3.39
C MET A 27 0.11 10.47 3.43
N PRO A 28 0.23 9.80 4.59
CA PRO A 28 -0.33 8.46 4.76
C PRO A 28 -1.82 8.44 4.43
N TYR A 29 -2.28 7.37 3.80
CA TYR A 29 -3.71 7.10 3.65
C TYR A 29 -4.03 5.64 3.94
N VAL A 30 -5.29 5.44 4.32
CA VAL A 30 -5.95 4.14 4.42
C VAL A 30 -7.19 4.18 3.55
N ALA A 31 -7.39 3.16 2.72
CA ALA A 31 -8.68 2.90 2.09
C ALA A 31 -9.23 1.54 2.50
N ALA A 32 -10.45 1.47 3.05
CA ALA A 32 -11.05 0.24 3.56
C ALA A 32 -12.58 0.37 3.67
N SER A 33 -13.26 -0.63 4.24
CA SER A 33 -14.57 -0.40 4.87
C SER A 33 -14.43 0.42 6.16
N GLU A 34 -15.49 1.08 6.61
CA GLU A 34 -15.49 1.80 7.90
C GLU A 34 -15.09 0.88 9.06
N ARG A 35 -15.59 -0.36 9.04
CA ARG A 35 -15.24 -1.40 10.02
C ARG A 35 -13.75 -1.71 10.00
N ASN A 36 -13.17 -1.94 8.83
CA ASN A 36 -11.77 -2.34 8.72
C ASN A 36 -10.83 -1.16 9.01
N ALA A 37 -11.19 0.06 8.58
CA ALA A 37 -10.44 1.27 8.89
C ALA A 37 -10.33 1.49 10.41
N ALA A 38 -11.42 1.27 11.16
CA ALA A 38 -11.44 1.36 12.61
C ALA A 38 -10.62 0.27 13.32
N ALA A 39 -10.35 -0.86 12.66
CA ALA A 39 -9.59 -1.97 13.22
C ALA A 39 -8.07 -1.87 12.96
N LEU A 40 -7.63 -0.96 12.08
CA LEU A 40 -6.22 -0.75 11.80
C LEU A 40 -5.53 0.02 12.93
N ALA A 41 -4.23 -0.25 13.09
CA ALA A 41 -3.40 0.41 14.09
C ALA A 41 -2.97 1.83 13.68
N ILE A 42 -3.92 2.67 13.28
CA ILE A 42 -3.69 4.05 12.79
C ILE A 42 -3.02 4.91 13.88
N GLU A 43 -3.29 4.62 15.16
CA GLU A 43 -2.65 5.27 16.31
C GLU A 43 -1.12 5.21 16.28
N ARG A 44 -0.54 4.21 15.59
CA ARG A 44 0.90 4.06 15.46
C ARG A 44 1.52 5.19 14.64
N LEU A 45 0.75 5.88 13.79
CA LEU A 45 1.22 7.05 13.05
C LEU A 45 1.53 8.24 13.98
N GLY A 46 1.09 8.18 15.25
CA GLY A 46 1.32 9.24 16.23
C GLY A 46 0.65 10.53 15.81
N HIS A 47 1.42 11.61 15.69
CA HIS A 47 0.92 12.92 15.28
C HIS A 47 0.84 13.12 13.76
N VAL A 48 1.27 12.14 12.96
CA VAL A 48 1.21 12.25 11.49
C VAL A 48 -0.24 12.05 11.03
N PRO A 49 -0.88 13.05 10.39
CA PRO A 49 -2.24 12.90 9.89
C PRO A 49 -2.36 11.78 8.86
N CYS A 50 -3.49 11.07 8.87
CA CYS A 50 -3.79 10.01 7.92
C CYS A 50 -5.09 10.35 7.17
N VAL A 51 -5.05 10.28 5.85
CA VAL A 51 -6.23 10.40 5.00
C VAL A 51 -6.99 9.07 5.03
N ILE A 52 -8.23 9.08 5.51
CA ILE A 52 -9.06 7.87 5.58
C ILE A 52 -10.12 7.95 4.49
N LYS A 53 -10.19 6.93 3.63
CA LYS A 53 -11.10 6.84 2.47
C LYS A 53 -11.91 5.56 2.55
N VAL A 54 -13.19 5.67 2.88
CA VAL A 54 -14.03 4.49 3.15
C VAL A 54 -15.02 4.22 2.03
N MET A 55 -15.24 2.94 1.72
CA MET A 55 -16.08 2.54 0.58
C MET A 55 -17.56 2.94 0.75
N GLU A 56 -17.99 3.17 1.99
CA GLU A 56 -19.37 3.52 2.35
C GLU A 56 -19.71 5.00 2.09
N ARG A 57 -18.70 5.86 1.86
CA ARG A 57 -18.89 7.31 1.69
C ARG A 57 -18.83 7.72 0.22
N ALA A 58 -19.88 8.39 -0.24
CA ALA A 58 -19.98 8.81 -1.64
C ALA A 58 -18.90 9.82 -2.02
N GLU A 59 -18.50 10.69 -1.10
CA GLU A 59 -17.43 11.68 -1.29
C GLU A 59 -16.06 11.04 -1.52
N ASP A 60 -15.83 9.80 -1.06
CA ASP A 60 -14.55 9.09 -1.21
C ASP A 60 -14.44 8.34 -2.55
N ARG A 61 -15.54 8.26 -3.31
CA ARG A 61 -15.60 7.57 -4.61
C ARG A 61 -14.51 8.02 -5.58
N ALA A 62 -14.25 9.33 -5.65
CA ALA A 62 -13.22 9.87 -6.54
C ALA A 62 -11.84 9.28 -6.22
N PHE A 63 -11.48 9.19 -4.93
CA PHE A 63 -10.21 8.65 -4.48
C PHE A 63 -10.09 7.15 -4.77
N HIS A 64 -11.17 6.38 -4.61
CA HIS A 64 -11.21 4.96 -4.96
C HIS A 64 -10.98 4.72 -6.46
N LEU A 65 -11.56 5.54 -7.33
CA LEU A 65 -11.31 5.47 -8.78
C LEU A 65 -9.86 5.84 -9.12
N ALA A 66 -9.32 6.87 -8.46
CA ALA A 66 -7.91 7.24 -8.58
C ALA A 66 -7.00 6.10 -8.11
N TYR A 67 -7.31 5.42 -7.01
CA TYR A 67 -6.52 4.28 -6.53
C TYR A 67 -6.43 3.16 -7.59
N LEU A 68 -7.55 2.82 -8.23
CA LEU A 68 -7.58 1.81 -9.29
C LEU A 68 -6.68 2.19 -10.47
N ALA A 69 -6.73 3.46 -10.89
CA ALA A 69 -5.85 3.98 -11.93
C ALA A 69 -4.38 3.93 -11.49
N ALA A 70 -4.07 4.38 -10.26
CA ALA A 70 -2.72 4.36 -9.71
C ALA A 70 -2.12 2.95 -9.63
N ASN A 71 -2.93 1.97 -9.25
CA ASN A 71 -2.55 0.56 -9.22
C ASN A 71 -2.18 0.08 -10.62
N ALA A 72 -3.03 0.34 -11.63
CA ALA A 72 -2.77 -0.03 -13.02
C ALA A 72 -1.50 0.64 -13.60
N ILE A 73 -1.32 1.94 -13.35
CA ILE A 73 -0.12 2.71 -13.74
C ILE A 73 1.14 2.13 -13.09
N GLY A 74 1.02 1.68 -11.84
CA GLY A 74 2.08 1.06 -11.06
C GLY A 74 2.56 -0.25 -11.68
N PHE A 75 1.63 -1.10 -12.12
CA PHE A 75 1.94 -2.35 -12.83
C PHE A 75 2.33 -2.16 -14.30
N GLY A 76 2.10 -0.97 -14.86
CA GLY A 76 2.51 -0.62 -16.23
C GLY A 76 1.67 -1.29 -17.31
N ASN A 77 0.51 -1.85 -16.95
CA ASN A 77 -0.43 -2.46 -17.89
C ASN A 77 -1.87 -2.07 -17.51
N PRO A 78 -2.54 -1.23 -18.32
CA PRO A 78 -3.93 -0.84 -18.09
C PRO A 78 -4.90 -2.02 -18.01
N ALA A 79 -4.61 -3.14 -18.69
CA ALA A 79 -5.43 -4.35 -18.62
C ALA A 79 -5.37 -5.05 -17.25
N LEU A 80 -4.39 -4.69 -16.40
CA LEU A 80 -4.29 -5.16 -15.01
C LEU A 80 -5.00 -4.23 -14.02
N LYS A 81 -5.78 -3.24 -14.51
CA LYS A 81 -6.66 -2.46 -13.63
C LYS A 81 -7.63 -3.39 -12.94
N MET A 82 -7.57 -3.43 -11.62
CA MET A 82 -8.46 -4.23 -10.80
C MET A 82 -9.93 -3.86 -11.08
N PRO A 83 -10.82 -4.82 -11.39
CA PRO A 83 -12.23 -4.53 -11.52
C PRO A 83 -12.83 -3.98 -10.23
N ASN A 84 -13.81 -3.09 -10.32
CA ASN A 84 -14.41 -2.45 -9.15
C ASN A 84 -14.93 -3.45 -8.11
N TRP A 85 -15.61 -4.51 -8.54
CA TRP A 85 -16.13 -5.54 -7.62
C TRP A 85 -15.00 -6.28 -6.90
N VAL A 86 -13.87 -6.55 -7.56
CA VAL A 86 -12.70 -7.17 -6.91
C VAL A 86 -12.15 -6.22 -5.85
N TYR A 87 -12.06 -4.93 -6.16
CA TYR A 87 -11.58 -3.94 -5.21
C TYR A 87 -12.52 -3.75 -4.02
N ILE A 88 -13.82 -3.68 -4.23
CA ILE A 88 -14.78 -3.54 -3.13
C ILE A 88 -14.86 -4.85 -2.33
N ASP A 89 -15.25 -5.94 -2.99
CA ASP A 89 -15.67 -7.19 -2.33
C ASP A 89 -14.48 -7.99 -1.81
N CYS A 90 -13.35 -7.99 -2.52
CA CYS A 90 -12.17 -8.77 -2.15
C CYS A 90 -11.08 -7.94 -1.44
N VAL A 91 -11.11 -6.60 -1.55
CA VAL A 91 -10.12 -5.74 -0.87
C VAL A 91 -10.76 -4.92 0.24
N LEU A 92 -11.61 -3.94 -0.05
CA LEU A 92 -12.07 -2.98 0.97
C LEU A 92 -12.98 -3.63 2.04
N MET A 93 -13.82 -4.59 1.64
CA MET A 93 -14.64 -5.35 2.58
C MET A 93 -13.84 -6.34 3.44
N GLN A 94 -12.77 -6.92 2.90
CA GLN A 94 -12.01 -7.98 3.59
C GLN A 94 -10.80 -7.45 4.36
N THR A 95 -10.24 -6.33 3.92
CA THR A 95 -9.01 -5.75 4.43
C THR A 95 -8.93 -4.24 4.11
N ALA A 96 -7.74 -3.72 3.83
CA ALA A 96 -7.47 -2.34 3.49
C ALA A 96 -6.45 -2.19 2.35
N VAL A 97 -6.32 -0.96 1.88
CA VAL A 97 -5.17 -0.44 1.15
C VAL A 97 -4.49 0.56 2.07
N ILE A 98 -3.17 0.46 2.18
CA ILE A 98 -2.38 1.41 2.99
C ILE A 98 -1.24 1.94 2.14
N GLY A 99 -1.09 3.26 2.08
CA GLY A 99 -0.01 3.86 1.30
C GLY A 99 0.11 5.36 1.47
N PHE A 100 0.76 6.01 0.51
CA PHE A 100 0.92 7.46 0.51
C PHE A 100 0.13 8.09 -0.63
N CYS A 101 -0.43 9.26 -0.36
CA CYS A 101 -0.98 10.17 -1.35
C CYS A 101 -0.21 11.50 -1.32
N ILE A 102 -0.38 12.29 -2.37
CA ILE A 102 0.14 13.66 -2.47
C ILE A 102 -1.04 14.60 -2.73
N PRO A 103 -1.06 15.83 -2.15
CA PRO A 103 -2.06 16.82 -2.54
C PRO A 103 -2.05 17.02 -4.05
N ARG A 104 -3.22 17.07 -4.68
CA ARG A 104 -3.34 17.17 -6.15
C ARG A 104 -2.61 18.41 -6.68
N ASP A 105 -2.76 19.53 -6.00
CA ASP A 105 -2.17 20.82 -6.41
C ASP A 105 -0.63 20.84 -6.29
N SER A 106 -0.06 19.90 -5.53
CA SER A 106 1.39 19.71 -5.38
C SER A 106 1.93 18.55 -6.23
N ALA A 107 1.07 17.87 -6.98
CA ALA A 107 1.47 16.72 -7.79
C ALA A 107 2.28 17.16 -9.02
N PRO A 108 3.36 16.43 -9.38
CA PRO A 108 4.08 16.70 -10.62
C PRO A 108 3.17 16.59 -11.85
N ALA A 109 3.38 17.44 -12.86
CA ALA A 109 2.57 17.46 -14.08
C ALA A 109 2.48 16.07 -14.75
N ALA A 110 3.60 15.36 -14.86
CA ALA A 110 3.63 14.01 -15.42
C ALA A 110 2.79 12.98 -14.63
N LEU A 111 2.63 13.17 -13.32
CA LEU A 111 1.73 12.35 -12.52
C LEU A 111 0.27 12.68 -12.85
N ILE A 112 -0.08 13.97 -12.89
CA ILE A 112 -1.42 14.45 -13.26
C ILE A 112 -1.83 13.92 -14.65
N GLU A 113 -0.94 14.04 -15.64
CA GLU A 113 -1.15 13.51 -17.00
C GLU A 113 -1.38 11.99 -17.00
N ALA A 114 -0.63 11.24 -16.18
CA ALA A 114 -0.80 9.80 -16.07
C ALA A 114 -2.17 9.41 -15.50
N PHE A 115 -2.71 10.16 -14.54
CA PHE A 115 -4.08 9.95 -14.05
C PHE A 115 -5.13 10.42 -15.06
N ALA A 116 -4.89 11.53 -15.77
CA ALA A 116 -5.80 12.08 -16.77
C ALA A 116 -6.01 11.14 -17.97
N ALA A 117 -5.04 10.26 -18.24
CA ALA A 117 -5.16 9.23 -19.27
C ALA A 117 -6.25 8.18 -18.98
N ASP A 118 -6.72 8.06 -17.74
CA ASP A 118 -7.84 7.20 -17.38
C ASP A 118 -9.13 8.04 -17.23
N PRO A 119 -10.09 7.93 -18.17
CA PRO A 119 -11.30 8.77 -18.18
C PRO A 119 -12.25 8.48 -17.02
N SER A 120 -12.03 7.40 -16.25
CA SER A 120 -12.82 7.11 -15.06
C SER A 120 -12.39 7.91 -13.83
N VAL A 121 -11.24 8.60 -13.89
CA VAL A 121 -10.71 9.39 -12.77
C VAL A 121 -11.26 10.82 -12.82
N PRO A 122 -12.11 11.23 -11.86
CA PRO A 122 -12.61 12.61 -11.81
C PRO A 122 -11.57 13.53 -11.15
N LEU A 123 -10.54 13.94 -11.90
CA LEU A 123 -9.39 14.70 -11.37
C LEU A 123 -9.76 15.97 -10.60
N GLU A 124 -10.78 16.70 -11.05
CA GLU A 124 -11.23 17.94 -10.39
C GLU A 124 -11.94 17.70 -9.05
N ALA A 125 -12.37 16.46 -8.78
CA ALA A 125 -13.00 16.08 -7.53
C ALA A 125 -12.00 15.50 -6.51
N LEU A 126 -10.69 15.53 -6.82
CA LEU A 126 -9.64 14.94 -5.97
C LEU A 126 -8.85 16.01 -5.22
N ASP A 127 -8.84 15.91 -3.90
CA ASP A 127 -7.92 16.71 -3.07
C ASP A 127 -6.49 16.13 -3.07
N ALA A 128 -6.37 14.82 -3.26
CA ALA A 128 -5.10 14.10 -3.23
C ALA A 128 -5.08 12.89 -4.18
N LEU A 129 -3.89 12.58 -4.70
CA LEU A 129 -3.64 11.46 -5.59
C LEU A 129 -2.90 10.32 -4.86
N PRO A 130 -3.38 9.07 -4.92
CA PRO A 130 -2.66 7.93 -4.35
C PRO A 130 -1.40 7.64 -5.17
N VAL A 131 -0.22 7.67 -4.53
CA VAL A 131 1.07 7.46 -5.20
C VAL A 131 1.75 6.15 -4.80
N SER A 132 1.20 5.45 -3.82
CA SER A 132 1.59 4.08 -3.49
C SER A 132 0.46 3.35 -2.79
N GLY A 133 0.55 2.03 -2.70
CA GLY A 133 -0.43 1.24 -1.97
C GLY A 133 0.08 -0.17 -1.73
N GLN A 134 -0.17 -0.69 -0.54
CA GLN A 134 0.01 -2.08 -0.15
C GLN A 134 -1.36 -2.65 0.25
N ILE A 135 -1.69 -3.80 -0.31
CA ILE A 135 -2.81 -4.62 0.15
C ILE A 135 -2.23 -5.87 0.82
N ALA A 136 -2.72 -6.20 2.00
CA ALA A 136 -2.48 -7.48 2.65
C ALA A 136 -3.75 -7.98 3.32
N GLY A 137 -3.95 -9.28 3.45
CA GLY A 137 -5.12 -9.88 4.11
C GLY A 137 -4.73 -11.11 4.91
N LEU A 138 -5.56 -11.48 5.87
CA LEU A 138 -5.32 -12.68 6.69
C LEU A 138 -5.62 -13.94 5.87
N ALA A 139 -4.74 -14.92 5.94
CA ALA A 139 -4.95 -16.22 5.33
C ALA A 139 -6.01 -17.02 6.11
N LEU A 140 -6.47 -18.13 5.51
CA LEU A 140 -7.45 -19.02 6.12
C LEU A 140 -6.96 -19.70 7.41
N ASP A 141 -5.66 -19.79 7.62
CA ASP A 141 -5.06 -20.33 8.84
C ASP A 141 -5.21 -19.38 10.06
N GLY A 142 -5.59 -18.12 9.83
CA GLY A 142 -5.71 -17.10 10.89
C GLY A 142 -4.39 -16.56 11.44
N ASP A 143 -3.25 -17.10 10.98
CA ASP A 143 -1.91 -16.84 11.52
C ASP A 143 -0.98 -16.17 10.50
N THR A 144 -1.26 -16.31 9.20
CA THR A 144 -0.45 -15.77 8.11
C THR A 144 -1.08 -14.49 7.54
N LEU A 145 -0.30 -13.42 7.45
CA LEU A 145 -0.66 -12.22 6.70
C LEU A 145 -0.09 -12.29 5.28
N ILE A 146 -0.96 -12.26 4.27
CA ILE A 146 -0.58 -12.37 2.86
C ILE A 146 -0.64 -11.00 2.20
N GLY A 147 0.50 -10.48 1.76
CA GLY A 147 0.59 -9.30 0.91
C GLY A 147 0.51 -9.65 -0.57
N PHE A 148 -0.52 -9.17 -1.26
CA PHE A 148 -0.81 -9.55 -2.65
C PHE A 148 -0.86 -8.36 -3.64
N SER A 149 -0.70 -7.12 -3.17
CA SER A 149 -0.50 -5.97 -4.05
C SER A 149 0.45 -4.97 -3.41
N LEU A 150 1.42 -4.48 -4.18
CA LEU A 150 2.30 -3.38 -3.81
C LEU A 150 2.67 -2.58 -5.06
N PHE A 151 2.37 -1.29 -5.07
CA PHE A 151 2.86 -0.39 -6.11
C PHE A 151 3.42 0.90 -5.53
N SER A 152 4.23 1.58 -6.34
CA SER A 152 4.75 2.91 -6.06
C SER A 152 4.96 3.68 -7.37
N LEU A 153 4.40 4.88 -7.42
CA LEU A 153 4.50 5.81 -8.54
C LEU A 153 5.68 6.77 -8.43
N ARG A 154 6.69 6.45 -7.59
CA ARG A 154 7.92 7.25 -7.42
C ARG A 154 8.58 7.67 -8.73
N LYS A 155 8.44 6.89 -9.80
CA LYS A 155 8.95 7.24 -11.15
C LYS A 155 8.47 8.61 -11.66
N PHE A 156 7.31 9.08 -11.21
CA PHE A 156 6.76 10.40 -11.56
C PHE A 156 7.14 11.52 -10.58
N MET A 157 7.91 11.21 -9.53
CA MET A 157 8.24 12.17 -8.46
C MET A 157 9.77 12.28 -8.30
N PRO A 158 10.47 13.01 -9.20
CA PRO A 158 11.92 13.14 -9.18
C PRO A 158 12.49 13.63 -7.85
N ALA A 159 11.78 14.56 -7.18
CA ALA A 159 12.15 15.08 -5.86
C ALA A 159 12.23 13.98 -4.78
N LEU A 160 11.59 12.82 -5.00
CA LEU A 160 11.51 11.70 -4.05
C LEU A 160 12.41 10.53 -4.45
N GLN A 161 13.30 10.68 -5.43
CA GLN A 161 14.16 9.58 -5.90
C GLN A 161 15.06 9.00 -4.79
N ASN A 162 15.50 9.85 -3.86
CA ASN A 162 16.29 9.44 -2.70
C ASN A 162 15.47 8.73 -1.62
N LEU A 163 14.13 8.76 -1.71
CA LEU A 163 13.24 8.09 -0.78
C LEU A 163 12.81 6.72 -1.31
N ALA A 164 12.86 5.72 -0.44
CA ALA A 164 12.46 4.36 -0.75
C ALA A 164 10.93 4.17 -0.61
N LEU A 165 10.13 4.84 -1.47
CA LEU A 165 8.67 4.87 -1.34
C LEU A 165 8.00 3.50 -1.28
N GLY A 166 8.39 2.54 -2.14
CA GLY A 166 7.84 1.18 -2.11
C GLY A 166 8.08 0.47 -0.78
N PRO A 167 9.36 0.35 -0.32
CA PRO A 167 9.67 -0.14 1.02
C PRO A 167 8.93 0.61 2.14
N ALA A 168 8.92 1.94 2.12
CA ALA A 168 8.21 2.74 3.13
C ALA A 168 6.70 2.43 3.18
N THR A 169 6.06 2.31 2.01
CA THR A 169 4.65 1.93 1.89
C THR A 169 4.40 0.58 2.55
N LYS A 170 5.25 -0.41 2.26
CA LYS A 170 5.15 -1.74 2.86
C LYS A 170 5.40 -1.71 4.36
N ALA A 171 6.44 -1.02 4.84
CA ALA A 171 6.76 -0.90 6.26
C ALA A 171 5.60 -0.28 7.06
N MET A 172 5.05 0.82 6.54
CA MET A 172 3.89 1.47 7.13
C MET A 172 2.70 0.51 7.15
N ALA A 173 2.34 -0.07 6.00
CA ALA A 173 1.22 -1.00 5.91
C ALA A 173 1.34 -2.17 6.90
N LEU A 174 2.50 -2.83 6.97
CA LEU A 174 2.74 -3.93 7.92
C LEU A 174 2.55 -3.48 9.37
N SER A 175 3.00 -2.27 9.72
CA SER A 175 2.81 -1.72 11.06
C SER A 175 1.34 -1.47 11.38
N LEU A 176 0.56 -0.91 10.43
CA LEU A 176 -0.88 -0.67 10.60
C LEU A 176 -1.71 -1.97 10.62
N TYR A 177 -1.27 -3.00 9.88
CA TYR A 177 -1.86 -4.34 9.92
C TYR A 177 -1.51 -5.14 11.19
N ARG A 178 -0.61 -4.62 12.05
CA ARG A 178 -0.05 -5.35 13.20
C ARG A 178 0.58 -6.67 12.77
N ALA A 179 1.37 -6.63 11.69
CA ALA A 179 1.96 -7.82 11.09
C ALA A 179 2.88 -8.58 12.05
N GLU A 180 3.44 -7.91 13.06
CA GLU A 180 4.24 -8.53 14.12
C GLU A 180 3.43 -9.37 15.12
N GLU A 181 2.10 -9.22 15.15
CA GLU A 181 1.19 -10.08 15.92
C GLU A 181 0.86 -11.39 15.17
N ARG A 182 1.41 -11.55 13.96
CA ARG A 182 1.19 -12.72 13.09
C ARG A 182 2.41 -13.62 13.12
N GLN A 183 2.20 -14.92 12.92
CA GLN A 183 3.30 -15.88 12.89
C GLN A 183 4.14 -15.75 11.62
N ARG A 184 3.48 -15.41 10.50
CA ARG A 184 4.11 -15.36 9.18
C ARG A 184 3.60 -14.17 8.37
N PHE A 185 4.50 -13.57 7.59
CA PHE A 185 4.13 -12.72 6.47
C PHE A 185 4.52 -13.40 5.15
N GLN A 186 3.57 -13.57 4.25
CA GLN A 186 3.79 -14.15 2.93
C GLN A 186 3.59 -13.09 1.85
N GLY A 187 4.55 -12.98 0.93
CA GLY A 187 4.44 -12.10 -0.23
C GLY A 187 4.15 -12.90 -1.49
N ILE A 188 3.32 -12.36 -2.38
CA ILE A 188 3.13 -12.89 -3.73
C ILE A 188 3.90 -12.00 -4.72
N ALA A 189 4.77 -12.60 -5.52
CA ALA A 189 5.52 -11.91 -6.56
C ALA A 189 5.79 -12.84 -7.74
N GLN A 190 5.84 -12.28 -8.95
CA GLN A 190 6.33 -13.00 -10.13
C GLN A 190 7.87 -13.12 -10.07
N TYR A 191 8.42 -14.19 -10.66
CA TYR A 191 9.85 -14.52 -10.58
C TYR A 191 10.79 -13.42 -11.07
N ASP A 192 10.39 -12.65 -12.08
CA ASP A 192 11.17 -11.58 -12.70
C ASP A 192 10.72 -10.17 -12.24
N ASN A 193 9.92 -10.08 -11.19
CA ASN A 193 9.35 -8.81 -10.76
C ASN A 193 10.31 -7.99 -9.88
N PRO A 194 10.54 -6.69 -10.17
CA PRO A 194 11.31 -5.79 -9.30
C PRO A 194 10.85 -5.75 -7.83
N ALA A 195 9.59 -6.11 -7.54
CA ALA A 195 9.05 -6.24 -6.20
C ALA A 195 9.85 -7.20 -5.30
N LEU A 196 10.51 -8.23 -5.86
CA LEU A 196 11.37 -9.15 -5.09
C LEU A 196 12.47 -8.41 -4.32
N LYS A 197 13.04 -7.35 -4.90
CA LYS A 197 14.03 -6.49 -4.22
C LYS A 197 13.43 -5.74 -3.03
N VAL A 198 12.13 -5.45 -3.07
CA VAL A 198 11.42 -4.86 -1.91
C VAL A 198 11.22 -5.94 -0.86
N HIS A 199 10.74 -7.14 -1.20
CA HIS A 199 10.59 -8.25 -0.25
C HIS A 199 11.90 -8.55 0.49
N ALA A 200 13.03 -8.60 -0.23
CA ALA A 200 14.39 -8.80 0.30
C ALA A 200 14.81 -7.84 1.42
N ARG A 201 14.17 -6.66 1.54
CA ARG A 201 14.46 -5.70 2.61
C ARG A 201 13.75 -5.99 3.93
N PHE A 202 12.74 -6.85 3.93
CA PHE A 202 11.86 -7.08 5.09
C PHE A 202 12.07 -8.43 5.78
N GLY A 203 12.87 -9.32 5.19
CA GLY A 203 13.21 -10.61 5.79
C GLY A 203 14.68 -10.66 6.18
N ARG A 204 14.99 -11.27 7.32
CA ARG A 204 16.35 -11.78 7.60
C ARG A 204 16.68 -12.99 6.74
N GLN A 205 15.64 -13.76 6.40
CA GLN A 205 15.66 -14.91 5.51
C GLN A 205 14.43 -14.81 4.60
N ILE A 206 14.60 -15.18 3.33
CA ILE A 206 13.50 -15.32 2.37
C ILE A 206 13.57 -16.74 1.84
N GLU A 207 12.44 -17.41 1.96
CA GLU A 207 12.24 -18.75 1.43
C GLU A 207 11.24 -18.66 0.29
N ILE A 208 11.49 -19.42 -0.77
CA ILE A 208 10.47 -19.66 -1.79
C ILE A 208 9.55 -20.73 -1.22
N ASP A 209 8.36 -20.31 -0.78
CA ASP A 209 7.35 -21.19 -0.19
C ASP A 209 6.88 -22.25 -1.19
N GLN A 210 6.41 -21.79 -2.35
CA GLN A 210 6.03 -22.68 -3.45
C GLN A 210 6.08 -21.94 -4.80
N PRO A 211 6.74 -22.48 -5.83
CA PRO A 211 6.44 -22.11 -7.21
C PRO A 211 5.02 -22.58 -7.54
N VAL A 212 4.08 -21.65 -7.64
CA VAL A 212 2.72 -21.96 -8.09
C VAL A 212 2.53 -21.37 -9.48
N MET A 213 2.00 -22.16 -10.41
CA MET A 213 1.42 -21.67 -11.65
C MET A 213 -0.10 -21.83 -11.53
N PRO A 214 -0.82 -20.79 -11.03
CA PRO A 214 -2.26 -20.86 -10.90
C PRO A 214 -2.88 -21.09 -12.28
N LEU A 215 -3.97 -21.84 -12.32
CA LEU A 215 -4.81 -21.95 -13.50
C LEU A 215 -5.54 -20.60 -13.68
N HIS A 216 -4.85 -19.55 -14.13
CA HIS A 216 -5.47 -18.25 -14.39
C HIS A 216 -5.02 -17.65 -15.72
N PRO A 217 -5.96 -17.19 -16.57
CA PRO A 217 -7.41 -17.38 -16.41
C PRO A 217 -7.83 -18.85 -16.57
N LEU A 218 -8.93 -19.26 -15.92
CA LEU A 218 -9.54 -20.61 -16.05
C LEU A 218 -10.20 -20.84 -17.43
N GLY A 219 -10.00 -19.94 -18.40
CA GLY A 219 -10.53 -20.01 -19.76
C GLY A 219 -9.81 -19.02 -20.69
N HIS A 220 -9.76 -19.38 -21.97
CA HIS A 220 -9.34 -18.51 -23.08
C HIS A 220 -10.44 -17.53 -23.48
#